data_AF-A0A6H2NIS5-F1
#
_entry.id   AF-A0A6H2NIS5-F1
#
_cell.length_a   1.000
_cell.length_b   1.000
_cell.length_c   1.000
_cell.angle_alpha   90.00
_cell.angle_beta   90.00
_cell.angle_gamma   90.00
#
_symmetry.space_group_name_H-M   'P 1'
#
loop_
_entity.id
_entity.type
_entity.pdbx_description
1 polymer ?
#
loop_
_entity_poly.entity_id
_entity_poly.type
_entity_poly.pdbx_seq_one_letter_code
_entity_poly.pdbx_strand_id
1 'polypeptide(L)' 'MTTHGYTTEEGGRLNNFAVEPKVYVDDTQQFGFNAYAEQLNGRLAMIGFISAIAFETLTGHGIVTWLTSL' A
#
# COMPACT_ATOMS: atom_id res chain seq x y z
N MET A 1 23.28 -7.82 -23.79
CA MET A 1 22.84 -6.44 -23.47
C MET A 1 23.72 -5.93 -22.35
N THR A 2 24.80 -5.23 -22.69
CA THR A 2 25.72 -4.63 -21.73
C THR A 2 25.19 -3.26 -21.32
N THR A 3 24.64 -3.16 -20.10
CA THR A 3 24.29 -1.88 -19.46
C THR A 3 25.58 -1.16 -19.08
N HIS A 4 26.35 -0.70 -20.05
CA HIS A 4 27.54 0.10 -19.83
C HIS A 4 27.29 1.41 -20.55
N GLY A 5 27.37 2.52 -19.81
CA GLY A 5 27.18 3.87 -20.35
C GLY A 5 28.25 4.31 -21.34
N TYR A 6 28.96 3.37 -21.96
CA TYR A 6 29.89 3.64 -23.04
C TYR A 6 30.00 2.43 -23.97
N THR A 7 30.17 2.69 -25.26
CA THR A 7 30.61 1.70 -26.26
C THR A 7 31.93 2.15 -26.88
N THR A 8 32.82 1.19 -27.14
CA THR A 8 34.09 1.46 -27.82
C THR A 8 33.98 0.96 -29.25
N GLU A 9 33.99 1.89 -30.20
CA GLU A 9 33.97 1.56 -31.64
C GLU A 9 35.34 1.01 -32.08
N GLU A 10 35.36 0.19 -33.13
CA GLU A 10 36.56 -0.45 -33.69
C GLU A 10 37.64 0.58 -34.13
N GLY A 11 37.24 1.83 -34.38
CA GLY A 11 38.13 2.96 -34.65
C GLY A 11 38.73 3.66 -33.41
N GLY A 12 38.68 3.04 -32.23
CA GLY A 12 39.29 3.57 -31.00
C GLY A 12 38.58 4.78 -30.39
N ARG A 13 37.34 5.06 -30.81
CA ARG A 13 36.53 6.17 -30.29
C ARG A 13 35.60 5.65 -29.19
N LEU A 14 35.64 6.33 -28.04
CA LEU A 14 34.78 6.03 -26.90
C LEU A 14 33.54 6.91 -26.96
N ASN A 15 32.37 6.28 -27.10
CA ASN A 15 31.07 6.95 -27.08
C ASN A 15 30.47 6.77 -25.69
N ASN A 16 30.52 7.81 -24.85
CA ASN A 16 29.93 7.79 -23.50
C ASN A 16 28.48 8.30 -23.55
N PHE A 17 27.53 7.45 -23.19
CA PHE A 17 26.11 7.75 -23.10
C PHE A 17 25.67 7.89 -21.64
N ALA A 18 24.87 8.91 -21.35
CA ALA A 18 24.27 9.06 -20.03
C ALA A 18 23.29 7.92 -19.78
N VAL A 19 23.60 7.05 -18.82
CA VAL A 19 22.68 6.02 -18.33
C VAL A 19 21.80 6.66 -17.28
N GLU A 20 20.50 6.72 -17.55
CA GLU A 20 19.55 7.28 -16.59
C GLU A 20 19.56 6.46 -15.30
N PRO A 21 19.72 7.10 -14.13
CA PRO A 21 19.57 6.40 -12.87
C PRO A 21 18.12 5.93 -12.75
N LYS A 22 17.91 4.63 -12.56
CA LYS A 22 16.57 4.12 -12.24
C LYS A 22 16.10 4.77 -10.93
N VAL A 23 14.98 5.48 -11.00
CA VAL A 23 14.30 6.03 -9.83
C VAL A 23 13.75 4.85 -9.05
N TYR A 24 14.25 4.65 -7.83
CA TYR A 24 13.71 3.67 -6.91
C TYR A 24 12.75 4.38 -5.97
N VAL A 25 11.54 3.84 -5.87
CA VAL A 25 10.66 4.16 -4.75
C VAL A 25 11.23 3.37 -3.56
N ASP A 26 11.66 4.08 -2.54
CA ASP A 26 12.11 3.46 -1.30
C ASP A 26 10.86 2.99 -0.54
N ASP A 27 10.66 1.67 -0.46
CA ASP A 27 9.57 1.03 0.29
C ASP A 27 9.84 1.05 1.82
N THR A 28 10.81 1.85 2.28
CA THR A 28 11.02 2.05 3.71
C THR A 28 9.74 2.57 4.32
N GLN A 29 9.16 1.73 5.18
CA GLN A 29 7.89 1.95 5.87
C GLN A 29 7.96 3.28 6.64
N GLN A 30 7.59 4.38 5.99
CA GLN A 30 7.44 5.66 6.65
C GLN A 30 6.34 5.50 7.69
N PHE A 31 6.65 5.77 8.96
CA PHE A 31 5.67 5.76 10.04
C PHE A 31 4.48 6.66 9.65
N GLY A 32 3.30 6.06 9.39
CA GLY A 32 2.12 6.76 8.87
C GLY A 32 1.07 5.83 8.22
N PHE A 33 0.14 6.43 7.46
CA PHE A 33 -0.89 5.72 6.66
C PHE A 33 -0.23 4.93 5.52
N ASN A 34 0.29 3.74 5.84
CA ASN A 34 0.80 2.81 4.85
C ASN A 34 -0.38 2.06 4.20
N ALA A 35 -0.29 1.76 2.90
CA ALA A 35 -1.30 0.98 2.17
C ALA A 35 -1.68 -0.34 2.87
N TYR A 36 -0.73 -0.98 3.57
CA TYR A 36 -1.00 -2.15 4.38
C TYR A 36 -1.91 -1.85 5.59
N ALA A 37 -1.64 -0.75 6.31
CA ALA A 37 -2.44 -0.33 7.45
C ALA A 37 -3.87 0.07 7.02
N GLU A 38 -4.01 0.74 5.87
CA GLU A 38 -5.32 1.08 5.29
C GLU A 38 -6.13 -0.16 4.94
N GLN A 39 -5.51 -1.15 4.30
CA GLN A 39 -6.18 -2.41 3.99
C GLN A 39 -6.59 -3.19 5.23
N LEU A 40 -5.75 -3.23 6.26
CA LEU A 40 -6.09 -3.89 7.53
C LEU A 40 -7.27 -3.19 8.21
N ASN A 41 -7.22 -1.86 8.33
CA ASN A 41 -8.30 -1.09 8.94
C ASN A 41 -9.62 -1.24 8.15
N GLY A 42 -9.55 -1.25 6.81
CA GLY A 42 -10.72 -1.48 5.96
C GLY A 42 -11.36 -2.86 6.18
N ARG A 43 -10.56 -3.93 6.34
CA ARG A 43 -11.09 -5.29 6.63
C ARG A 43 -11.73 -5.36 8.01
N LEU A 44 -11.09 -4.78 9.02
CA LEU A 44 -11.65 -4.72 10.37
C LEU A 44 -12.98 -3.95 10.39
N ALA A 45 -13.08 -2.85 9.65
CA ALA A 45 -14.32 -2.09 9.50
C ALA A 45 -15.43 -2.92 8.82
N MET A 46 -15.12 -3.65 7.74
CA MET A 46 -16.10 -4.53 7.07
C MET A 46 -16.63 -5.61 8.01
N ILE A 47 -15.76 -6.25 8.80
CA ILE A 47 -16.15 -7.26 9.79
C ILE A 47 -17.00 -6.62 10.90
N GLY A 48 -16.60 -5.46 11.41
CA GLY A 48 -17.34 -4.74 12.45
C GLY A 48 -18.73 -4.30 11.99
N PHE A 49 -18.89 -3.92 10.73
CA PHE A 49 -20.19 -3.56 10.17
C PHE A 49 -21.11 -4.79 10.03
N ILE A 50 -20.58 -5.90 9.52
CA ILE A 50 -21.35 -7.15 9.38
C ILE A 50 -21.75 -7.69 10.75
N SER A 51 -20.85 -7.67 11.74
CA SER A 51 -21.16 -8.09 13.10
C SER A 51 -22.21 -7.19 13.75
N ALA A 52 -22.19 -5.88 13.48
CA ALA A 52 -23.19 -4.95 13.97
C ALA A 52 -24.59 -5.25 13.41
N ILE A 53 -24.70 -5.49 12.10
CA ILE A 53 -25.97 -5.90 11.48
C ILE A 53 -26.46 -7.23 12.07
N ALA A 54 -25.58 -8.23 12.16
CA ALA A 54 -25.94 -9.52 12.73
C ALA A 54 -26.44 -9.37 14.18
N PHE A 55 -25.77 -8.57 15.00
CA PHE A 55 -26.18 -8.30 16.37
C PHE A 55 -27.55 -7.61 16.46
N GLU A 56 -27.80 -6.62 15.60
CA GLU A 56 -29.09 -5.93 15.51
C GLU A 56 -30.21 -6.90 15.11
N THR A 57 -29.97 -7.79 14.16
CA THR A 57 -30.98 -8.80 13.75
C THR A 57 -31.32 -9.81 14.83
N LEU A 58 -30.36 -10.17 15.69
CA LEU A 58 -30.57 -11.12 16.78
C LEU A 58 -31.24 -10.49 18.00
N THR A 59 -30.89 -9.24 18.32
CA THR A 59 -31.32 -8.55 19.55
C THR A 59 -32.57 -7.70 19.33
N GLY A 60 -32.90 -7.35 18.09
CA GLY A 60 -34.01 -6.47 17.73
C GLY A 60 -33.82 -5.01 18.17
N HIS A 61 -32.68 -4.69 18.78
CA HIS A 61 -32.26 -3.37 19.22
C HIS A 61 -30.85 -3.13 18.66
N GLY A 62 -30.62 -1.96 18.06
CA GLY A 62 -29.30 -1.63 17.51
C GLY A 62 -28.22 -1.59 18.59
N ILE A 63 -26.97 -1.88 18.21
CA ILE A 63 -25.80 -1.80 19.11
C ILE A 63 -25.73 -0.43 19.81
N VAL A 64 -26.09 0.64 19.09
CA VAL A 64 -26.10 2.00 19.64
C VAL A 64 -27.15 2.16 20.73
N THR A 65 -28.34 1.58 20.55
CA THR A 65 -29.40 1.59 21.58
C THR A 65 -28.98 0.81 22.81
N TRP A 66 -28.33 -0.34 22.63
CA TRP A 66 -27.79 -1.14 23.74
C TRP A 66 -26.67 -0.41 24.50
N LEU A 67 -25.74 0.25 23.80
CA LEU A 67 -24.67 1.02 24.42
C LEU A 67 -25.20 2.28 25.14
N THR A 68 -26.27 2.89 24.62
CA THR A 68 -26.88 4.10 25.19
C THR A 68 -27.86 3.79 26.33
N SER A 69 -28.39 2.56 26.40
CA SER A 69 -29.23 2.12 27.53
C SER A 69 -28.43 1.55 28.71
N LEU A 70 -27.09 1.63 28.66
CA LEU A 70 -26.19 1.29 29.75
C LEU A 70 -26.11 2.44 30.76
#